data_AF-A0A7C7CWG4-F1
#
_entry.id   AF-A0A7C7CWG4-F1
#
_cell.length_a   1.000
_cell.length_b   1.000
_cell.length_c   1.000
_cell.angle_alpha   90.00
_cell.angle_beta   90.00
_cell.angle_gamma   90.00
#
_symmetry.space_group_name_H-M   'P 1'
#
loop_
_entity.id
_entity.type
_entity.pdbx_description
1 polymer ?
#
loop_
_entity_poly.entity_id
_entity_poly.type
_entity_poly.pdbx_seq_one_letter_code
_entity_poly.pdbx_strand_id
1 'polypeptide(L)'
;MKSSVIREMSLAEIREKIEVEKTMYLKIKMNHAVSSLDNPLKLKYARKTIARLSTELTNREKGSSLEQKVETLKTKTEALDIKEDIAENKKQENTDNNKSE
;
A
#
# COMPACT_ATOMS: atom_id res chain seq x y z
N MET A 1 21.41 5.69 -4.03
CA MET A 1 20.55 6.69 -3.37
C MET A 1 20.39 6.42 -1.87
N LYS A 2 20.40 7.47 -1.03
CA LYS A 2 20.10 7.40 0.41
C LYS A 2 18.59 7.29 0.63
N SER A 3 18.16 6.58 1.66
CA SER A 3 16.72 6.37 1.92
C SER A 3 15.99 7.66 2.34
N SER A 4 16.68 8.67 2.89
CA SER A 4 16.08 9.96 3.24
C SER A 4 15.49 10.66 2.01
N VAL A 5 16.29 10.78 0.96
CA VAL A 5 15.89 11.37 -0.33
C VAL A 5 14.69 10.63 -0.92
N ILE A 6 14.63 9.30 -0.78
CA ILE A 6 13.53 8.50 -1.33
C ILE A 6 12.19 8.83 -0.66
N ARG A 7 12.22 9.11 0.65
CA ARG A 7 11.02 9.45 1.41
C ARG A 7 10.46 10.83 1.07
N GLU A 8 11.32 11.76 0.67
CA GLU A 8 10.94 13.12 0.29
C GLU A 8 10.27 13.19 -1.10
N MET A 9 10.44 12.17 -1.95
CA MET A 9 9.82 12.12 -3.29
C MET A 9 8.34 11.76 -3.26
N SER A 10 7.60 12.23 -4.27
CA SER A 10 6.19 11.89 -4.45
C SER A 10 5.99 10.45 -4.98
N LEU A 11 4.78 9.90 -4.84
CA LEU A 11 4.46 8.56 -5.35
C LEU A 11 4.64 8.45 -6.87
N ALA A 12 4.29 9.50 -7.61
CA ALA A 12 4.44 9.54 -9.06
C ALA A 12 5.93 9.56 -9.46
N GLU A 13 6.73 10.40 -8.80
CA GLU A 13 8.19 10.46 -9.01
C GLU A 13 8.88 9.14 -8.70
N ILE A 14 8.49 8.45 -7.62
CA ILE A 14 9.06 7.14 -7.28
C ILE A 14 8.81 6.14 -8.41
N ARG A 15 7.59 6.11 -8.97
CA ARG A 15 7.23 5.21 -10.08
C ARG A 15 8.02 5.53 -11.34
N GLU A 16 8.08 6.80 -11.73
CA GLU A 16 8.86 7.23 -12.89
C GLU A 16 10.34 6.89 -12.72
N LYS A 17 10.90 7.16 -11.53
CA LYS A 17 12.30 6.89 -11.23
C LYS A 17 12.62 5.41 -11.26
N ILE A 18 11.71 4.54 -10.82
CA ILE A 18 11.87 3.08 -10.92
C ILE A 18 12.05 2.67 -12.38
N GLU A 19 11.23 3.18 -13.30
CA GLU A 19 11.30 2.82 -14.72
C GLU A 19 12.59 3.35 -15.37
N VAL A 20 12.98 4.58 -15.05
CA VAL A 20 14.27 5.15 -15.50
C VAL A 20 15.46 4.32 -14.98
N GLU A 21 15.48 3.95 -13.70
CA GLU A 21 16.57 3.16 -13.13
C GLU A 21 16.60 1.71 -13.68
N LYS A 22 15.44 1.11 -13.95
CA LYS A 22 15.36 -0.23 -14.59
C LYS A 22 15.92 -0.21 -16.01
N THR A 23 15.54 0.77 -16.81
CA THR A 23 16.06 0.91 -18.19
C THR A 23 17.57 1.15 -18.19
N MET A 24 18.05 2.01 -17.29
CA MET A 24 19.48 2.25 -17.11
C MET A 24 20.22 0.98 -16.66
N TYR A 25 19.66 0.22 -15.72
CA TYR A 25 20.23 -1.05 -15.27
C TYR A 25 20.33 -2.07 -16.40
N LEU A 26 19.28 -2.19 -17.23
CA LEU A 26 19.28 -3.08 -18.38
C LEU A 26 20.41 -2.72 -19.36
N LYS A 27 20.55 -1.43 -19.69
CA LYS A 27 21.63 -0.95 -20.55
C LYS A 27 23.01 -1.30 -19.99
N ILE A 28 23.24 -1.06 -18.70
CA ILE A 28 24.53 -1.39 -18.07
C ILE A 28 24.78 -2.92 -18.07
N LYS A 29 23.74 -3.73 -17.84
CA LYS A 29 23.83 -5.20 -17.87
C LYS A 29 24.17 -5.71 -19.27
N MET A 30 23.53 -5.17 -20.31
CA MET A 30 23.81 -5.54 -21.70
C MET A 30 25.23 -5.14 -22.08
N ASN A 31 25.64 -3.92 -21.75
CA ASN A 31 27.01 -3.46 -21.98
C ASN A 31 28.03 -4.38 -21.29
N HIS A 32 27.77 -4.78 -20.03
CA HIS A 32 28.64 -5.68 -19.28
C HIS A 32 28.82 -7.06 -19.91
N ALA A 33 27.76 -7.57 -20.53
CA ALA A 33 27.77 -8.87 -21.18
C ALA A 33 28.57 -8.86 -22.48
N VAL A 34 28.54 -7.73 -23.22
CA VAL A 34 29.29 -7.56 -24.47
C VAL A 34 30.76 -7.21 -24.19
N SER A 35 31.01 -6.37 -23.19
CA SER A 35 32.34 -5.96 -22.76
C SER A 35 32.36 -5.85 -21.25
N SER A 36 33.30 -6.52 -20.59
CA SER A 36 33.44 -6.44 -19.14
C SER A 36 33.53 -4.99 -18.69
N LEU A 37 32.71 -4.60 -17.72
CA LEU A 37 32.70 -3.22 -17.21
C LEU A 37 33.95 -2.99 -16.37
N ASP A 38 34.51 -1.78 -16.47
CA ASP A 38 35.61 -1.32 -15.61
C ASP A 38 35.27 -1.42 -14.12
N ASN A 39 33.98 -1.26 -13.77
CA ASN A 39 33.51 -1.38 -12.40
C ASN A 39 32.18 -2.16 -12.30
N PRO A 40 32.22 -3.46 -11.99
CA PRO A 40 31.02 -4.28 -11.83
C PRO A 40 30.18 -3.89 -10.60
N LEU A 41 30.72 -3.12 -9.64
CA LEU A 41 29.95 -2.64 -8.48
C LEU A 41 28.82 -1.69 -8.91
N LYS A 42 28.94 -1.01 -10.06
CA LYS A 42 27.86 -0.18 -10.62
C LYS A 42 26.55 -0.97 -10.77
N LEU A 43 26.65 -2.23 -11.22
CA LEU A 43 25.51 -3.15 -11.33
C LEU A 43 24.84 -3.40 -9.96
N LYS A 44 25.67 -3.62 -8.93
CA LYS A 44 25.21 -3.83 -7.55
C LYS A 44 24.54 -2.58 -6.98
N TYR A 45 25.10 -1.40 -7.22
CA TYR A 45 24.52 -0.13 -6.73
C TYR A 45 23.21 0.21 -7.43
N ALA A 46 23.09 -0.03 -8.74
CA ALA A 46 21.86 0.13 -9.50
C ALA A 46 20.76 -0.79 -8.95
N ARG A 47 21.05 -2.10 -8.77
CA ARG A 47 20.08 -3.04 -8.14
C ARG A 47 19.61 -2.58 -6.77
N LYS A 48 20.54 -2.13 -5.91
CA LYS A 48 20.19 -1.62 -4.57
C LYS A 48 19.33 -0.37 -4.62
N THR A 49 19.51 0.47 -5.62
CA THR A 49 18.72 1.70 -5.78
C THR A 49 17.29 1.37 -6.21
N ILE A 50 17.12 0.47 -7.20
CA ILE A 50 15.81 -0.04 -7.62
C ILE A 50 15.09 -0.69 -6.44
N ALA A 51 15.76 -1.58 -5.70
CA ALA A 51 15.16 -2.26 -4.56
C ALA A 51 14.64 -1.28 -3.50
N ARG A 52 15.40 -0.23 -3.15
CA ARG A 52 14.97 0.78 -2.17
C ARG A 52 13.75 1.57 -2.65
N LEU A 53 13.72 1.95 -3.92
CA LEU A 53 12.57 2.65 -4.52
C LEU A 53 11.31 1.76 -4.48
N SER A 54 11.45 0.49 -4.89
CA SER A 54 10.33 -0.47 -4.86
C SER A 54 9.83 -0.75 -3.45
N THR A 55 10.72 -0.87 -2.47
CA THR A 55 10.33 -1.05 -1.06
C THR A 55 9.50 0.12 -0.56
N GLU A 56 9.91 1.36 -0.84
CA GLU A 56 9.14 2.55 -0.45
C GLU A 56 7.76 2.57 -1.10
N LEU A 57 7.67 2.25 -2.40
CA LEU A 57 6.39 2.17 -3.11
C LEU A 57 5.45 1.15 -2.44
N THR A 58 5.94 -0.06 -2.17
CA THR A 58 5.16 -1.11 -1.50
C THR A 58 4.75 -0.70 -0.08
N ASN A 59 5.61 -0.01 0.66
CA ASN A 59 5.28 0.47 2.00
C ASN A 59 4.10 1.45 1.96
N ARG A 60 4.09 2.38 1.00
CA ARG A 60 2.99 3.35 0.82
C ARG A 60 1.70 2.66 0.38
N GLU A 61 1.78 1.70 -0.54
CA GLU A 61 0.61 0.95 -1.02
C GLU A 61 0.00 0.09 0.10
N LYS A 62 0.82 -0.56 0.92
CA LYS A 62 0.35 -1.30 2.10
C LYS A 62 -0.34 -0.38 3.10
N GLY A 63 0.23 0.79 3.40
CA GLY A 63 -0.39 1.80 4.26
C GLY A 63 -1.81 2.16 3.78
N SER A 64 -1.94 2.50 2.49
CA SER A 64 -3.25 2.84 1.89
C SER A 64 -4.25 1.67 1.95
N SER A 65 -3.81 0.43 1.69
CA SER A 65 -4.70 -0.74 1.78
C SER A 65 -5.17 -1.03 3.22
N LEU A 66 -4.33 -0.74 4.22
CA LEU A 66 -4.68 -0.89 5.63
C LEU A 66 -5.67 0.18 6.05
N GLU A 67 -5.48 1.43 5.63
CA GLU A 67 -6.43 2.53 5.88
C GLU A 67 -7.81 2.23 5.29
N GLN A 68 -7.86 1.76 4.04
CA GLN A 68 -9.10 1.33 3.40
C GLN A 68 -9.77 0.20 4.19
N LYS A 69 -8.99 -0.78 4.67
CA LYS A 69 -9.53 -1.90 5.46
C LYS A 69 -10.07 -1.45 6.81
N VAL A 70 -9.38 -0.55 7.50
CA VAL A 70 -9.85 0.03 8.77
C VAL A 70 -11.19 0.75 8.57
N GLU A 71 -11.34 1.52 7.50
CA GLU A 71 -12.58 2.25 7.22
C GLU A 71 -13.76 1.30 6.92
N THR A 72 -13.51 0.23 6.16
CA THR A 72 -14.54 -0.81 5.93
C THR A 72 -14.93 -1.55 7.20
N LEU A 73 -14.04 -1.66 8.19
CA LEU A 73 -14.34 -2.30 9.46
C LEU A 73 -15.18 -1.41 10.38
N LYS A 74 -14.89 -0.09 10.42
CA LYS A 74 -15.68 0.88 11.20
C LYS A 74 -17.13 0.97 10.73
N THR A 75 -17.34 1.11 9.42
CA THR A 75 -18.68 1.13 8.82
C THR A 75 -19.43 -0.18 9.09
N LYS A 76 -18.73 -1.32 9.13
CA LYS A 76 -19.31 -2.62 9.47
C LYS A 76 -19.72 -2.73 10.94
N THR A 77 -18.94 -2.18 11.88
CA THR A 77 -19.30 -2.18 13.30
C THR A 77 -20.47 -1.26 13.59
N GLU A 78 -20.48 -0.04 13.04
CA GLU A 78 -21.59 0.90 13.17
C GLU A 78 -22.91 0.31 12.64
N ALA A 79 -22.86 -0.45 11.55
CA ALA A 79 -24.02 -1.14 11.00
C ALA A 79 -24.50 -2.35 11.83
N LEU A 80 -23.67 -2.92 12.72
CA LEU A 80 -24.09 -3.97 13.65
C LEU A 80 -24.82 -3.37 14.85
N ASP A 81 -24.30 -2.28 15.40
CA ASP A 81 -24.92 -1.57 16.54
C ASP A 81 -26.35 -1.11 16.19
N ILE A 82 -26.53 -0.52 15.00
CA ILE A 82 -27.87 -0.11 14.51
C ILE A 82 -28.83 -1.29 14.36
N LYS A 83 -28.32 -2.48 13.97
CA LYS A 83 -29.17 -3.67 13.83
C LYS A 83 -29.59 -4.25 15.17
N GLU A 84 -28.74 -4.18 16.18
CA GLU A 84 -29.10 -4.56 17.55
C GLU A 84 -30.16 -3.60 18.11
N ASP A 85 -29.98 -2.29 17.93
CA ASP A 85 -30.96 -1.27 18.36
C ASP A 85 -32.35 -1.46 17.70
N ILE A 86 -32.37 -1.78 16.40
CA ILE A 86 -33.63 -2.06 15.68
C ILE A 86 -34.27 -3.37 16.17
N ALA A 87 -33.44 -4.38 16.49
CA ALA A 87 -33.93 -5.66 16.99
C ALA A 87 -34.49 -5.55 18.42
N GLU A 88 -33.91 -4.70 19.28
CA GLU A 88 -34.42 -4.41 20.61
C GLU A 88 -35.75 -3.65 20.57
N ASN A 89 -35.85 -2.61 19.75
CA ASN A 89 -37.11 -1.88 19.57
C ASN A 89 -38.25 -2.78 19.06
N LYS A 90 -37.99 -3.67 18.11
CA LYS A 90 -38.99 -4.65 17.63
C LYS A 90 -39.41 -5.67 18.68
N LYS A 91 -38.54 -6.00 19.64
CA LYS A 91 -38.89 -6.90 20.75
C LYS A 91 -39.81 -6.19 21.76
N GLN A 92 -39.57 -4.91 22.04
CA GLN A 92 -40.39 -4.10 22.94
C GLN A 92 -41.80 -3.84 22.38
N GLU A 93 -41.92 -3.52 21.08
CA GLU A 93 -43.24 -3.33 20.44
C GLU A 93 -44.14 -4.59 20.53
N ASN A 94 -43.56 -5.79 20.49
CA ASN A 94 -44.32 -7.04 20.62
C ASN A 94 -44.73 -7.37 22.07
N THR A 95 -43.98 -6.89 23.07
CA THR A 95 -44.34 -7.08 24.49
C THR A 95 -45.43 -6.12 24.96
N ASP A 96 -45.49 -4.93 24.37
CA ASP A 96 -46.49 -3.92 24.74
C ASP A 96 -47.87 -4.24 24.13
N ASN A 97 -47.91 -4.80 22.91
CA ASN A 97 -49.17 -5.22 22.26
C ASN A 97 -49.85 -6.43 22.93
N ASN A 98 -49.09 -7.30 23.61
CA ASN A 98 -49.61 -8.49 24.31
C ASN A 98 -50.07 -8.21 25.76
N LYS A 99 -49.89 -6.99 26.26
CA LYS A 99 -50.41 -6.52 27.57
C LYS A 99 -51.71 -5.74 27.46
N SER A 100 -52.13 -5.39 26.24
CA SER A 100 -53.31 -4.59 25.94
C SER A 100 -54.55 -5.39 25.48
N GLU A 101 -54.47 -6.72 25.45
CA GLU A 101 -55.61 -7.65 25.29
C GLU A 101 -55.91 -8.37 26.62
#